data_AF-A0A8H7UVB2-F1
#
_entry.id   AF-A0A8H7UVB2-F1
#
_cell.length_a   1.000
_cell.length_b   1.000
_cell.length_c   1.000
_cell.angle_alpha   90.00
_cell.angle_beta   90.00
_cell.angle_gamma   90.00
#
_symmetry.space_group_name_H-M   'P 1'
#
loop_
_entity.id
_entity.type
_entity.pdbx_description
1 polymer ?
#
loop_
_entity_poly.entity_id
_entity_poly.type
_entity_poly.pdbx_seq_one_letter_code
_entity_poly.pdbx_strand_id
1 'polypeptide(L)'
;MGNVDSIPQCEGQSVNLSQFQILKPLGQGAFSKVYKVQRKQKLYALKVMRKDQCIHTITNIIRERNILECLDHPLVCNMRFAFQNTHCLFMAMDLMSAGDLRFHLSTKQHDENTIKFWIAELICAVKYLHSQSIVHRDIKPENILLDAEGHVHLADFNIACRLPKRSRKLTSMAGTAVYFAPEMFRGEGYDEDVDWWSLGITFYECLYGKRPWTHCTDITQLGRHVLTEDITYPRQASLHCRSALRSLLEKDPKKRLGHGVVSGWHGIARHPFFQHIQWSRIDSKGYQPVYTPIIGQEEICVTDKGDCAPKSIESHVAQRQKTRDFNIQNYASFDYTIFDQYQGFIDEQCMTVGPPPYWVKPAFPGADHNHLPIPKVYLETTPTITI
;
A
#
# COMPACT_ATOMS: atom_id res chain seq x y z
N MET A 1 28.70 45.19 16.23
CA MET A 1 27.38 44.60 16.54
C MET A 1 26.56 44.65 15.26
N GLY A 2 26.40 43.51 14.60
CA GLY A 2 25.56 43.37 13.42
C GLY A 2 24.87 42.02 13.50
N ASN A 3 23.59 42.04 13.82
CA ASN A 3 22.71 40.88 13.71
C ASN A 3 22.66 40.46 12.24
N VAL A 4 23.11 39.24 11.97
CA VAL A 4 22.91 38.57 10.69
C VAL A 4 21.76 37.60 10.91
N ASP A 5 20.55 38.14 10.89
CA ASP A 5 19.33 37.36 11.00
C ASP A 5 19.01 36.68 9.66
N SER A 6 18.88 35.36 9.73
CA SER A 6 18.11 34.48 8.85
C SER A 6 18.37 34.55 7.34
N ILE A 7 19.31 33.73 6.86
CA ILE A 7 19.33 33.25 5.48
C ILE A 7 18.22 32.19 5.34
N PRO A 8 17.31 32.28 4.34
CA PRO A 8 16.34 31.23 4.08
C PRO A 8 17.08 29.96 3.66
N GLN A 9 16.89 28.85 4.39
CA GLN A 9 17.41 27.55 3.97
C GLN A 9 16.73 27.14 2.66
N CYS A 10 17.55 26.93 1.63
CA CYS A 10 17.17 26.50 0.30
C CYS A 10 16.48 25.12 0.34
N GLU A 11 15.15 25.07 0.25
CA GLU A 11 14.33 23.84 0.18
C GLU A 11 14.35 23.23 -1.23
N GLY A 12 15.52 22.76 -1.66
CA GLY A 12 15.75 22.03 -2.92
C GLY A 12 16.54 20.73 -2.79
N GLN A 13 16.80 20.25 -1.56
CA GLN A 13 17.62 19.05 -1.36
C GLN A 13 16.84 17.75 -1.57
N SER A 14 17.45 16.81 -2.30
CA SER A 14 16.96 15.44 -2.42
C SER A 14 16.78 14.79 -1.03
N VAL A 15 15.64 14.12 -0.84
CA VAL A 15 15.32 13.43 0.41
C VAL A 15 16.32 12.31 0.64
N ASN A 16 16.91 12.26 1.84
CA ASN A 16 17.88 11.25 2.20
C ASN A 16 17.72 10.82 3.67
N LEU A 17 18.43 9.77 4.06
CA LEU A 17 18.27 9.13 5.37
C LEU A 17 18.57 10.05 6.55
N SER A 18 19.47 11.03 6.41
CA SER A 18 19.83 11.97 7.50
C SER A 18 18.65 12.84 7.96
N GLN A 19 17.63 12.99 7.11
CA GLN A 19 16.41 13.74 7.44
C GLN A 19 15.41 12.92 8.28
N PHE A 20 15.70 11.63 8.55
CA PHE A 20 14.84 10.73 9.29
C PHE A 20 15.51 10.27 10.59
N GLN A 21 14.92 10.62 11.73
CA GLN A 21 15.28 10.06 13.02
C GLN A 21 14.66 8.67 13.17
N ILE A 22 15.49 7.64 13.28
CA ILE A 22 15.03 6.27 13.52
C ILE A 22 14.69 6.11 15.01
N LEU A 23 13.48 5.62 15.29
CA LEU A 23 12.96 5.49 16.66
C LEU A 23 12.99 4.04 17.15
N LYS A 24 12.30 3.13 16.45
CA LYS A 24 12.24 1.70 16.82
C LYS A 24 11.99 0.81 15.59
N PRO A 25 12.41 -0.46 15.59
CA PRO A 25 11.98 -1.39 14.56
C PRO A 25 10.48 -1.71 14.68
N LEU A 26 9.84 -1.96 13.54
CA LEU A 26 8.41 -2.30 13.40
C LEU A 26 8.19 -3.71 12.83
N GLY A 27 9.10 -4.19 11.99
CA GLY A 27 8.96 -5.51 11.38
C GLY A 27 10.18 -5.90 10.55
N GLN A 28 10.25 -7.18 10.18
CA GLN A 28 11.32 -7.74 9.39
C GLN A 28 10.76 -8.71 8.34
N GLY A 29 11.11 -8.49 7.08
CA GLY A 29 10.88 -9.42 5.98
C GLY A 29 12.16 -10.15 5.57
N ALA A 30 12.08 -10.92 4.49
CA ALA A 30 13.20 -11.74 4.00
C ALA A 30 14.44 -10.90 3.59
N PHE A 31 14.23 -9.71 3.03
CA PHE A 31 15.27 -8.80 2.52
C PHE A 31 15.01 -7.33 2.89
N SER A 32 14.08 -7.09 3.83
CA SER A 32 13.70 -5.76 4.28
C SER A 32 13.53 -5.68 5.78
N LYS A 33 13.77 -4.50 6.35
CA LYS A 33 13.39 -4.15 7.73
C LYS A 33 12.55 -2.89 7.71
N VAL A 34 11.55 -2.82 8.56
CA VAL A 34 10.67 -1.66 8.69
C VAL A 34 10.96 -0.98 10.03
N TYR A 35 11.14 0.33 10.01
CA TYR A 35 11.41 1.14 11.20
C TYR A 35 10.35 2.22 11.36
N LYS A 36 9.97 2.49 12.61
CA LYS A 36 9.30 3.74 12.95
C LYS A 36 10.33 4.85 12.89
N VAL A 37 10.07 5.86 12.07
CA VAL A 37 10.95 7.02 11.93
C VAL A 37 10.17 8.32 12.07
N GLN A 38 10.88 9.39 12.38
CA GLN A 38 10.35 10.73 12.44
C GLN A 38 11.09 11.63 11.47
N ARG A 39 10.37 12.39 10.65
CA ARG A 39 10.92 13.47 9.81
C ARG A 39 10.14 14.73 10.09
N LYS A 40 10.85 15.80 10.46
CA LYS A 40 10.25 17.00 11.05
C LYS A 40 9.35 16.59 12.24
N GLN A 41 8.05 16.91 12.21
CA GLN A 41 7.09 16.59 13.27
C GLN A 41 6.16 15.40 12.93
N LYS A 42 6.40 14.70 11.81
CA LYS A 42 5.54 13.60 11.34
C LYS A 42 6.23 12.25 11.44
N LEU A 43 5.46 11.23 11.83
CA LEU A 43 5.90 9.84 11.96
C LEU A 43 5.63 9.07 10.66
N TYR A 44 6.53 8.14 10.34
CA TYR A 44 6.46 7.28 9.16
C TYR A 44 6.92 5.86 9.49
N ALA A 45 6.51 4.91 8.65
CA ALA A 45 7.11 3.59 8.56
C ALA A 45 8.16 3.59 7.42
N LEU A 46 9.43 3.38 7.75
CA LEU A 46 10.53 3.34 6.78
C LEU A 46 10.91 1.89 6.47
N LYS A 47 10.54 1.41 5.28
CA LYS A 47 10.97 0.13 4.72
C LYS A 47 12.38 0.31 4.14
N VAL A 48 13.35 -0.40 4.71
CA VAL A 48 14.76 -0.41 4.31
C VAL A 48 15.07 -1.74 3.63
N MET A 49 15.54 -1.70 2.39
CA MET A 49 15.86 -2.88 1.58
C MET A 49 17.30 -2.82 1.12
N ARG A 50 18.07 -3.89 1.34
CA ARG A 50 19.48 -3.93 0.94
C ARG A 50 19.64 -4.29 -0.54
N LYS A 51 20.39 -3.48 -1.29
CA LYS A 51 20.62 -3.69 -2.74
C LYS A 51 21.31 -5.01 -3.06
N ASP A 52 22.19 -5.48 -2.19
CA ASP A 52 22.90 -6.75 -2.36
C ASP A 52 22.01 -7.99 -2.23
N GLN A 53 20.89 -7.86 -1.51
CA GLN A 53 19.89 -8.91 -1.35
C GLN A 53 18.73 -8.81 -2.37
N CYS A 54 18.63 -7.69 -3.08
CA CYS A 54 17.50 -7.39 -3.96
C CYS A 54 17.82 -7.56 -5.47
N ILE A 55 18.98 -8.10 -5.82
CA ILE A 55 19.47 -8.18 -7.21
C ILE A 55 18.46 -8.90 -8.12
N HIS A 56 17.85 -9.97 -7.63
CA HIS A 56 16.87 -10.77 -8.40
C HIS A 56 15.43 -10.25 -8.29
N THR A 57 15.14 -9.37 -7.33
CA THR A 57 13.79 -8.86 -7.03
C THR A 57 13.60 -7.39 -7.41
N ILE A 58 14.62 -6.74 -7.97
CA ILE A 58 14.61 -5.32 -8.31
C ILE A 58 13.44 -4.90 -9.18
N THR A 59 13.06 -5.73 -10.16
CA THR A 59 11.93 -5.43 -11.05
C THR A 59 10.60 -5.40 -10.28
N ASN A 60 10.45 -6.23 -9.25
CA ASN A 60 9.29 -6.23 -8.37
C ASN A 60 9.30 -5.01 -7.45
N ILE A 61 10.45 -4.65 -6.89
CA ILE A 61 10.60 -3.46 -6.02
C ILE A 61 10.30 -2.17 -6.79
N ILE A 62 10.83 -2.04 -8.00
CA ILE A 62 10.57 -0.90 -8.88
C ILE A 62 9.08 -0.87 -9.27
N ARG A 63 8.46 -2.04 -9.52
CA ARG A 63 7.02 -2.12 -9.80
C ARG A 63 6.18 -1.68 -8.60
N GLU A 64 6.49 -2.17 -7.41
CA GLU A 64 5.82 -1.79 -6.15
C GLU A 64 5.84 -0.27 -5.99
N ARG A 65 7.02 0.35 -6.10
CA ARG A 65 7.16 1.80 -5.96
C ARG A 65 6.50 2.61 -7.08
N ASN A 66 6.50 2.14 -8.33
CA ASN A 66 5.70 2.73 -9.43
C ASN A 66 4.18 2.66 -9.17
N ILE A 67 3.71 1.59 -8.51
CA ILE A 67 2.30 1.41 -8.15
C ILE A 67 1.97 2.40 -7.03
N LEU A 68 2.72 2.37 -5.94
CA LEU A 68 2.52 3.22 -4.77
C LEU A 68 2.59 4.71 -5.09
N GLU A 69 3.44 5.12 -6.04
CA GLU A 69 3.52 6.52 -6.52
C GLU A 69 2.22 7.05 -7.15
N CYS A 70 1.35 6.17 -7.63
CA CYS A 70 0.08 6.54 -8.24
C CYS A 70 -1.12 6.33 -7.32
N LEU A 71 -0.88 5.89 -6.08
CA LEU A 71 -1.90 5.67 -5.09
C LEU A 71 -1.86 6.79 -4.06
N ASP A 72 -3.02 7.36 -3.77
CA ASP A 72 -3.26 8.29 -2.69
C ASP A 72 -4.72 8.14 -2.26
N HIS A 73 -4.94 7.42 -1.16
CA HIS A 73 -6.28 7.13 -0.64
C HIS A 73 -6.25 6.97 0.88
N PRO A 74 -7.27 7.46 1.62
CA PRO A 74 -7.29 7.40 3.08
C PRO A 74 -7.18 5.98 3.66
N LEU A 75 -7.70 4.98 2.95
CA LEU A 75 -7.73 3.57 3.38
C LEU A 75 -6.63 2.70 2.73
N VAL A 76 -5.59 3.35 2.20
CA VAL A 76 -4.39 2.69 1.66
C VAL A 76 -3.17 3.19 2.44
N CYS A 77 -2.20 2.32 2.69
CA CYS A 77 -0.92 2.71 3.27
C CYS A 77 -0.08 3.44 2.19
N ASN A 78 -0.20 4.77 2.13
CA ASN A 78 0.40 5.57 1.07
C ASN A 78 1.92 5.69 1.24
N MET A 79 2.63 5.68 0.11
CA MET A 79 4.06 5.98 0.09
C MET A 79 4.26 7.50 -0.01
N ARG A 80 5.07 8.06 0.89
CA ARG A 80 5.35 9.49 0.96
C ARG A 80 6.70 9.86 0.38
N PHE A 81 7.69 8.98 0.56
CA PHE A 81 9.03 9.16 0.01
C PHE A 81 9.60 7.82 -0.46
N ALA A 82 10.36 7.85 -1.55
CA ALA A 82 11.29 6.78 -1.91
C ALA A 82 12.66 7.39 -2.23
N PHE A 83 13.72 6.83 -1.69
CA PHE A 83 15.08 7.32 -1.94
C PHE A 83 16.07 6.19 -1.77
N GLN A 84 17.32 6.40 -2.16
CA GLN A 84 18.35 5.38 -2.05
C GLN A 84 19.68 5.98 -1.58
N ASN A 85 20.57 5.11 -1.13
CA ASN A 85 21.99 5.41 -1.04
C ASN A 85 22.78 4.31 -1.77
N THR A 86 24.10 4.28 -1.59
CA THR A 86 24.98 3.29 -2.23
C THR A 86 24.59 1.84 -1.94
N HIS A 87 23.95 1.57 -0.79
CA HIS A 87 23.74 0.21 -0.29
C HIS A 87 22.28 -0.20 -0.12
N CYS A 88 21.38 0.76 0.07
CA CYS A 88 20.00 0.52 0.44
C CYS A 88 19.02 1.32 -0.41
N LEU A 89 17.81 0.77 -0.53
CA LEU A 89 16.61 1.43 -1.00
C LEU A 89 15.70 1.70 0.20
N PHE A 90 15.03 2.84 0.19
CA PHE A 90 14.19 3.32 1.28
C PHE A 90 12.82 3.70 0.74
N MET A 91 11.75 3.20 1.37
CA MET A 91 10.39 3.69 1.14
C MET A 91 9.80 4.12 2.49
N ALA A 92 9.46 5.40 2.61
CA ALA A 92 8.76 5.94 3.77
C ALA A 92 7.27 6.00 3.46
N MET A 93 6.47 5.32 4.29
CA MET A 93 5.03 5.16 4.15
C MET A 93 4.32 5.75 5.36
N ASP A 94 3.01 5.98 5.23
CA ASP A 94 2.17 6.33 6.38
C ASP A 94 2.32 5.28 7.51
N LEU A 95 2.44 5.75 8.75
CA LEU A 95 2.60 4.87 9.90
C LEU A 95 1.23 4.39 10.40
N MET A 96 1.02 3.08 10.39
CA MET A 96 -0.10 2.42 11.07
C MET A 96 0.37 1.95 12.44
N SER A 97 -0.25 2.49 13.49
CA SER A 97 0.25 2.37 14.87
C SER A 97 -0.36 1.23 15.68
N ALA A 98 -1.36 0.56 15.13
CA ALA A 98 -2.09 -0.54 15.75
C ALA A 98 -1.90 -1.86 14.97
N GLY A 99 -0.75 -2.05 14.33
CA GLY A 99 -0.38 -3.36 13.79
C GLY A 99 -1.29 -3.86 12.68
N ASP A 100 -1.26 -5.18 12.49
CA ASP A 100 -2.04 -5.86 11.46
C ASP A 100 -3.34 -6.46 12.01
N LEU A 101 -4.31 -6.67 11.12
CA LEU A 101 -5.60 -7.25 11.47
C LEU A 101 -5.45 -8.69 11.97
N ARG A 102 -4.41 -9.43 11.56
CA ARG A 102 -4.13 -10.78 12.08
C ARG A 102 -3.92 -10.75 13.59
N PHE A 103 -3.13 -9.81 14.10
CA PHE A 103 -2.93 -9.61 15.53
C PHE A 103 -4.28 -9.38 16.25
N HIS A 104 -5.12 -8.48 15.72
CA HIS A 104 -6.43 -8.20 16.31
C HIS A 104 -7.38 -9.39 16.29
N LEU A 105 -7.35 -10.23 15.26
CA LEU A 105 -8.17 -11.45 15.22
C LEU A 105 -7.66 -12.54 16.17
N SER A 106 -6.36 -12.54 16.50
CA SER A 106 -5.77 -13.50 17.44
C SER A 106 -6.02 -13.17 18.90
N THR A 107 -6.20 -11.87 19.23
CA THR A 107 -6.35 -11.39 20.61
C THR A 107 -7.79 -11.52 21.12
N LYS A 108 -8.79 -11.33 20.28
CA LYS A 108 -10.21 -11.50 20.65
C LYS A 108 -11.10 -11.73 19.43
N GLN A 109 -12.30 -12.22 19.71
CA GLN A 109 -13.39 -12.19 18.73
C GLN A 109 -13.98 -10.77 18.64
N HIS A 110 -14.36 -10.38 17.43
CA HIS A 110 -14.99 -9.09 17.15
C HIS A 110 -16.43 -9.31 16.72
N ASP A 111 -17.29 -8.34 17.05
CA ASP A 111 -18.70 -8.44 16.69
C ASP A 111 -18.94 -8.16 15.20
N GLU A 112 -20.12 -8.52 14.73
CA GLU A 112 -20.50 -8.35 13.32
C GLU A 112 -20.47 -6.88 12.86
N ASN A 113 -20.69 -5.92 13.77
CA ASN A 113 -20.67 -4.49 13.45
C ASN A 113 -19.25 -3.99 13.20
N THR A 114 -18.30 -4.38 14.04
CA THR A 114 -16.88 -4.11 13.87
C THR A 114 -16.38 -4.70 12.56
N ILE A 115 -16.72 -5.96 12.31
CA ILE A 115 -16.32 -6.65 11.07
C ILE A 115 -16.97 -6.00 9.86
N LYS A 116 -18.26 -5.64 9.92
CA LYS A 116 -18.94 -4.89 8.84
C LYS A 116 -18.21 -3.59 8.53
N PHE A 117 -17.78 -2.86 9.55
CA PHE A 117 -17.05 -1.61 9.39
C PHE A 117 -15.72 -1.81 8.65
N TRP A 118 -14.89 -2.76 9.11
CA TRP A 118 -13.64 -3.09 8.43
C TRP A 118 -13.84 -3.54 6.98
N ILE A 119 -14.82 -4.41 6.73
CA ILE A 119 -15.10 -4.88 5.37
C ILE A 119 -15.59 -3.73 4.48
N ALA A 120 -16.38 -2.79 4.99
CA ALA A 120 -16.80 -1.62 4.24
C ALA A 120 -15.61 -0.72 3.86
N GLU A 121 -14.67 -0.50 4.77
CA GLU A 121 -13.44 0.25 4.49
C GLU A 121 -12.56 -0.46 3.45
N LEU A 122 -12.37 -1.76 3.59
CA LEU A 122 -11.61 -2.56 2.62
C LEU A 122 -12.27 -2.56 1.24
N ILE A 123 -13.61 -2.58 1.17
CA ILE A 123 -14.35 -2.41 -0.09
C ILE A 123 -14.00 -1.08 -0.76
N CYS A 124 -13.96 0.03 -0.01
CA CYS A 124 -13.55 1.33 -0.54
C CYS A 124 -12.11 1.32 -1.06
N ALA A 125 -11.18 0.75 -0.28
CA ALA A 125 -9.79 0.61 -0.70
C ALA A 125 -9.63 -0.22 -1.99
N VAL A 126 -10.27 -1.39 -2.06
CA VAL A 126 -10.23 -2.28 -3.23
C VAL A 126 -10.85 -1.61 -4.45
N LYS A 127 -12.02 -0.97 -4.29
CA LYS A 127 -12.66 -0.18 -5.35
C LYS A 127 -11.74 0.92 -5.88
N TYR A 128 -11.04 1.63 -5.00
CA TYR A 128 -10.06 2.63 -5.40
C TYR A 128 -8.93 2.02 -6.23
N LEU A 129 -8.31 0.92 -5.78
CA LEU A 129 -7.25 0.24 -6.54
C LEU A 129 -7.72 -0.18 -7.93
N HIS A 130 -8.90 -0.80 -8.02
CA HIS A 130 -9.47 -1.25 -9.29
C HIS A 130 -9.76 -0.08 -10.23
N SER A 131 -10.19 1.07 -9.71
CA SER A 131 -10.35 2.31 -10.50
C SER A 131 -9.02 2.81 -11.10
N GLN A 132 -7.90 2.52 -10.45
CA GLN A 132 -6.54 2.80 -10.93
C GLN A 132 -5.97 1.67 -11.80
N SER A 133 -6.81 0.68 -12.17
CA SER A 133 -6.43 -0.54 -12.89
C SER A 133 -5.33 -1.33 -12.16
N ILE A 134 -5.33 -1.32 -10.83
CA ILE A 134 -4.37 -2.04 -9.98
C ILE A 134 -5.08 -3.19 -9.29
N VAL A 135 -4.49 -4.39 -9.37
CA VAL A 135 -4.92 -5.58 -8.61
C VAL A 135 -3.91 -5.84 -7.50
N HIS A 136 -4.39 -6.01 -6.28
CA HIS A 136 -3.56 -6.19 -5.08
C HIS A 136 -2.95 -7.60 -5.02
N ARG A 137 -3.78 -8.64 -5.21
CA ARG A 137 -3.45 -10.08 -5.24
C ARG A 137 -2.98 -10.72 -3.93
N ASP A 138 -2.82 -9.96 -2.85
CA ASP A 138 -2.48 -10.50 -1.51
C ASP A 138 -3.33 -9.88 -0.39
N ILE A 139 -4.65 -9.75 -0.59
CA ILE A 139 -5.54 -9.25 0.46
C ILE A 139 -5.72 -10.34 1.52
N LYS A 140 -5.24 -10.07 2.73
CA LYS A 140 -5.27 -10.98 3.89
C LYS A 140 -5.07 -10.18 5.19
N PRO A 141 -5.44 -10.72 6.37
CA PRO A 141 -5.32 -9.99 7.63
C PRO A 141 -3.91 -9.47 7.94
N GLU A 142 -2.86 -10.14 7.48
CA GLU A 142 -1.46 -9.71 7.69
C GLU A 142 -1.09 -8.45 6.88
N ASN A 143 -1.80 -8.18 5.78
CA ASN A 143 -1.57 -7.05 4.88
C ASN A 143 -2.61 -5.92 5.08
N ILE A 144 -3.40 -6.01 6.14
CA ILE A 144 -4.39 -5.01 6.52
C ILE A 144 -3.95 -4.44 7.85
N LEU A 145 -3.59 -3.15 7.87
CA LEU A 145 -3.05 -2.49 9.06
C LEU A 145 -4.09 -1.56 9.69
N LEU A 146 -4.02 -1.38 11.02
CA LEU A 146 -4.90 -0.47 11.73
C LEU A 146 -4.14 0.80 12.16
N ASP A 147 -4.80 1.96 12.02
CA ASP A 147 -4.33 3.20 12.63
C ASP A 147 -4.73 3.30 14.12
N ALA A 148 -4.35 4.40 14.77
CA ALA A 148 -4.62 4.59 16.19
C ALA A 148 -6.12 4.67 16.53
N GLU A 149 -6.95 5.08 15.57
CA GLU A 149 -8.38 5.28 15.75
C GLU A 149 -9.15 3.97 15.50
N GLY A 150 -8.56 3.06 14.71
CA GLY A 150 -9.11 1.74 14.40
C GLY A 150 -9.58 1.58 12.95
N HIS A 151 -9.23 2.52 12.07
CA HIS A 151 -9.48 2.40 10.64
C HIS A 151 -8.51 1.43 9.99
N VAL A 152 -9.02 0.60 9.08
CA VAL A 152 -8.19 -0.37 8.34
C VAL A 152 -7.60 0.25 7.08
N HIS A 153 -6.36 -0.13 6.79
CA HIS A 153 -5.60 0.31 5.62
C HIS A 153 -5.04 -0.89 4.90
N LEU A 154 -5.24 -0.93 3.60
CA LEU A 154 -4.58 -1.94 2.77
C LEU A 154 -3.11 -1.58 2.59
N ALA A 155 -2.22 -2.54 2.85
CA ALA A 155 -0.78 -2.40 2.81
C ALA A 155 -0.12 -3.55 2.03
N ASP A 156 1.19 -3.44 1.82
CA ASP A 156 2.04 -4.40 1.10
C ASP A 156 1.64 -4.65 -0.37
N PHE A 157 2.20 -3.82 -1.26
CA PHE A 157 1.98 -3.89 -2.71
C PHE A 157 3.07 -4.67 -3.46
N ASN A 158 3.90 -5.47 -2.76
CA ASN A 158 5.05 -6.18 -3.33
C ASN A 158 4.70 -7.02 -4.57
N ILE A 159 3.50 -7.61 -4.59
CA ILE A 159 3.01 -8.43 -5.71
C ILE A 159 1.86 -7.79 -6.48
N ALA A 160 1.49 -6.55 -6.17
CA ALA A 160 0.45 -5.85 -6.91
C ALA A 160 0.88 -5.65 -8.38
N CYS A 161 -0.10 -5.54 -9.28
CA CYS A 161 0.18 -5.29 -10.68
C CYS A 161 -0.90 -4.44 -11.33
N ARG A 162 -0.54 -3.73 -12.40
CA ARG A 162 -1.51 -3.05 -13.25
C ARG A 162 -2.13 -4.01 -14.25
N LEU A 163 -3.44 -3.93 -14.43
CA LEU A 163 -4.15 -4.67 -15.46
C LEU A 163 -3.70 -4.22 -16.87
N PRO A 164 -3.45 -5.16 -17.79
CA PRO A 164 -3.11 -4.81 -19.16
C PRO A 164 -4.27 -4.14 -19.91
N LYS A 165 -4.01 -3.03 -20.60
CA LYS A 165 -5.00 -2.26 -21.39
C LYS A 165 -5.71 -3.02 -22.53
N ARG A 166 -5.25 -4.21 -22.93
CA ARG A 166 -5.73 -4.97 -24.10
C ARG A 166 -6.55 -6.22 -23.75
N SER A 167 -7.29 -6.19 -22.63
CA SER A 167 -8.06 -7.34 -22.12
C SER A 167 -7.23 -8.62 -21.92
N ARG A 168 -5.90 -8.47 -21.76
CA ARG A 168 -5.04 -9.61 -21.42
C ARG A 168 -5.22 -9.90 -19.94
N LYS A 169 -5.55 -11.16 -19.65
CA LYS A 169 -5.65 -11.65 -18.28
C LYS A 169 -4.28 -11.88 -17.67
N LEU A 170 -4.20 -11.75 -16.35
CA LEU A 170 -3.06 -12.17 -15.55
C LEU A 170 -3.04 -13.69 -15.45
N THR A 171 -1.87 -14.30 -15.50
CA THR A 171 -1.72 -15.77 -15.47
C THR A 171 -0.78 -16.27 -14.37
N SER A 172 0.01 -15.37 -13.76
CA SER A 172 0.95 -15.76 -12.71
C SER A 172 0.23 -16.17 -11.43
N MET A 173 0.58 -17.31 -10.86
CA MET A 173 0.17 -17.71 -9.51
C MET A 173 1.02 -16.96 -8.49
N ALA A 174 0.51 -15.84 -7.98
CA ALA A 174 1.20 -14.97 -7.03
C ALA A 174 0.27 -14.61 -5.87
N GLY A 175 0.82 -14.58 -4.65
CA GLY A 175 0.09 -14.32 -3.41
C GLY A 175 0.04 -15.54 -2.50
N THR A 176 -0.71 -15.40 -1.42
CA THR A 176 -0.85 -16.45 -0.41
C THR A 176 -1.91 -17.46 -0.84
N ALA A 177 -1.50 -18.69 -1.16
CA ALA A 177 -2.33 -19.70 -1.84
C ALA A 177 -3.70 -19.95 -1.18
N VAL A 178 -3.80 -19.89 0.15
CA VAL A 178 -5.05 -20.07 0.90
C VAL A 178 -6.11 -18.98 0.66
N TYR A 179 -5.75 -17.87 -0.02
CA TYR A 179 -6.65 -16.80 -0.45
C TYR A 179 -6.89 -16.80 -1.97
N PHE A 180 -6.31 -17.74 -2.72
CA PHE A 180 -6.48 -17.77 -4.18
C PHE A 180 -7.93 -18.03 -4.59
N ALA A 181 -8.34 -17.31 -5.63
CA ALA A 181 -9.64 -17.47 -6.24
C ALA A 181 -9.72 -18.73 -7.11
N PRO A 182 -10.90 -19.31 -7.34
CA PRO A 182 -11.08 -20.52 -8.15
C PRO A 182 -10.47 -20.42 -9.56
N GLU A 183 -10.63 -19.28 -10.22
CA GLU A 183 -10.09 -19.01 -11.56
C GLU A 183 -8.56 -19.04 -11.63
N MET A 184 -7.86 -18.79 -10.51
CA MET A 184 -6.40 -18.95 -10.44
C MET A 184 -6.01 -20.43 -10.52
N PHE A 185 -6.76 -21.31 -9.84
CA PHE A 185 -6.54 -22.77 -9.88
C PHE A 185 -6.94 -23.39 -11.22
N ARG A 186 -7.92 -22.81 -11.94
CA ARG A 186 -8.29 -23.28 -13.30
C ARG A 186 -7.23 -22.95 -14.35
N GLY A 187 -6.38 -21.95 -14.11
CA GLY A 187 -5.35 -21.51 -15.07
C GLY A 187 -5.92 -20.76 -16.29
N GLU A 188 -7.17 -20.31 -16.24
CA GLU A 188 -7.87 -19.60 -17.34
C GLU A 188 -7.47 -18.12 -17.46
N GLY A 189 -6.56 -17.69 -16.59
CA GLY A 189 -6.23 -16.30 -16.34
C GLY A 189 -7.32 -15.56 -15.57
N TYR A 190 -6.93 -14.48 -14.90
CA TYR A 190 -7.78 -13.69 -14.02
C TYR A 190 -7.55 -12.18 -14.18
N ASP A 191 -8.42 -11.40 -13.56
CA ASP A 191 -8.46 -9.94 -13.56
C ASP A 191 -8.56 -9.42 -12.11
N GLU A 192 -9.21 -8.28 -11.89
CA GLU A 192 -9.38 -7.69 -10.56
C GLU A 192 -10.27 -8.51 -9.61
N ASP A 193 -11.10 -9.44 -10.11
CA ASP A 193 -12.09 -10.15 -9.30
C ASP A 193 -11.47 -11.06 -8.21
N VAL A 194 -10.19 -11.41 -8.36
CA VAL A 194 -9.45 -12.19 -7.36
C VAL A 194 -9.30 -11.46 -6.03
N ASP A 195 -9.30 -10.12 -6.05
CA ASP A 195 -9.25 -9.30 -4.84
C ASP A 195 -10.57 -9.38 -4.07
N TRP A 196 -11.72 -9.43 -4.77
CA TRP A 196 -13.02 -9.61 -4.13
C TRP A 196 -13.15 -10.97 -3.46
N TRP A 197 -12.62 -12.02 -4.09
CA TRP A 197 -12.54 -13.34 -3.48
C TRP A 197 -11.63 -13.34 -2.23
N SER A 198 -10.43 -12.76 -2.36
CA SER A 198 -9.46 -12.68 -1.24
C SER A 198 -10.03 -11.89 -0.06
N LEU A 199 -10.80 -10.82 -0.34
CA LEU A 199 -11.57 -10.08 0.66
C LEU A 199 -12.68 -10.95 1.27
N GLY A 200 -13.35 -11.78 0.48
CA GLY A 200 -14.31 -12.78 0.98
C GLY A 200 -13.68 -13.79 1.95
N ILE A 201 -12.48 -14.31 1.65
CA ILE A 201 -11.77 -15.23 2.56
C ILE A 201 -11.34 -14.49 3.83
N THR A 202 -10.87 -13.25 3.70
CA THR A 202 -10.54 -12.37 4.85
C THR A 202 -11.78 -12.11 5.72
N PHE A 203 -12.93 -11.83 5.11
CA PHE A 203 -14.20 -11.62 5.80
C PHE A 203 -14.66 -12.88 6.52
N TYR A 204 -14.53 -14.05 5.88
CA TYR A 204 -14.78 -15.34 6.53
C TYR A 204 -13.92 -15.49 7.79
N GLU A 205 -12.61 -15.21 7.67
CA GLU A 205 -11.69 -15.34 8.79
C GLU A 205 -12.00 -14.37 9.92
N CYS A 206 -12.42 -13.13 9.61
CA CYS A 206 -12.87 -12.18 10.62
C CYS A 206 -14.08 -12.70 11.43
N LEU A 207 -15.04 -13.35 10.76
CA LEU A 207 -16.27 -13.85 11.40
C LEU A 207 -16.07 -15.14 12.20
N TYR A 208 -15.20 -16.02 11.73
CA TYR A 208 -15.10 -17.39 12.24
C TYR A 208 -13.76 -17.70 12.92
N GLY A 209 -12.80 -16.77 12.89
CA GLY A 209 -11.45 -16.93 13.47
C GLY A 209 -10.57 -17.95 12.73
N LYS A 210 -11.06 -18.50 11.61
CA LYS A 210 -10.36 -19.48 10.78
C LYS A 210 -10.81 -19.37 9.33
N ARG A 211 -10.01 -19.88 8.40
CA ARG A 211 -10.33 -19.96 6.97
C ARG A 211 -11.27 -21.15 6.68
N PRO A 212 -11.94 -21.20 5.51
CA PRO A 212 -12.84 -22.31 5.18
C PRO A 212 -12.15 -23.69 5.13
N TRP A 213 -10.94 -23.77 4.55
CA TRP A 213 -10.25 -25.03 4.28
C TRP A 213 -8.93 -25.18 5.06
N THR A 214 -8.99 -25.12 6.39
CA THR A 214 -7.79 -25.25 7.25
C THR A 214 -7.17 -26.64 7.26
N HIS A 215 -7.88 -27.65 6.75
CA HIS A 215 -7.45 -29.06 6.76
C HIS A 215 -6.62 -29.45 5.52
N CYS A 216 -6.48 -28.55 4.54
CA CYS A 216 -5.69 -28.83 3.34
C CYS A 216 -4.19 -28.82 3.65
N THR A 217 -3.47 -29.87 3.22
CA THR A 217 -2.03 -30.03 3.46
C THR A 217 -1.16 -29.48 2.33
N ASP A 218 -1.71 -29.38 1.12
CA ASP A 218 -1.01 -28.87 -0.05
C ASP A 218 -1.92 -28.06 -0.98
N ILE A 219 -1.29 -27.35 -1.93
CA ILE A 219 -1.97 -26.46 -2.88
C ILE A 219 -2.88 -27.21 -3.88
N THR A 220 -2.57 -28.47 -4.19
CA THR A 220 -3.37 -29.28 -5.13
C THR A 220 -4.67 -29.72 -4.46
N GLN A 221 -4.59 -30.19 -3.22
CA GLN A 221 -5.74 -30.49 -2.40
C GLN A 221 -6.60 -29.23 -2.20
N LEU A 222 -5.97 -28.12 -1.80
CA LEU A 222 -6.66 -26.84 -1.64
C LEU A 222 -7.40 -26.44 -2.91
N GLY A 223 -6.74 -26.49 -4.08
CA GLY A 223 -7.35 -26.17 -5.36
C GLY A 223 -8.59 -27.02 -5.66
N ARG A 224 -8.54 -28.33 -5.37
CA ARG A 224 -9.70 -29.22 -5.52
C ARG A 224 -10.87 -28.74 -4.66
N HIS A 225 -10.65 -28.48 -3.37
CA HIS A 225 -11.70 -28.02 -2.47
C HIS A 225 -12.27 -26.66 -2.87
N VAL A 226 -11.41 -25.70 -3.20
CA VAL A 226 -11.82 -24.36 -3.69
C VAL A 226 -12.71 -24.48 -4.93
N LEU A 227 -12.40 -25.40 -5.85
CA LEU A 227 -13.16 -25.61 -7.07
C LEU A 227 -14.48 -26.34 -6.83
N THR A 228 -14.48 -27.43 -6.04
CA THR A 228 -15.61 -28.38 -6.01
C THR A 228 -16.44 -28.36 -4.74
N GLU A 229 -15.87 -28.02 -3.59
CA GLU A 229 -16.57 -28.11 -2.30
C GLU A 229 -17.37 -26.85 -1.99
N ASP A 230 -18.56 -26.99 -1.43
CA ASP A 230 -19.35 -25.87 -0.93
C ASP A 230 -18.82 -25.39 0.42
N ILE A 231 -18.70 -24.07 0.55
CA ILE A 231 -18.22 -23.45 1.78
C ILE A 231 -19.30 -23.58 2.87
N THR A 232 -18.90 -24.04 4.05
CA THR A 232 -19.78 -24.07 5.22
C THR A 232 -19.78 -22.73 5.94
N TYR A 233 -20.99 -22.21 6.23
CA TYR A 233 -21.19 -20.92 6.90
C TYR A 233 -21.91 -21.12 8.25
N PRO A 234 -21.18 -21.17 9.39
CA PRO A 234 -21.77 -21.30 10.72
C PRO A 234 -22.83 -20.23 11.03
N ARG A 235 -23.85 -20.59 11.82
CA ARG A 235 -25.04 -19.74 12.08
C ARG A 235 -24.79 -18.54 13.00
N GLN A 236 -23.57 -18.34 13.50
CA GLN A 236 -23.23 -17.24 14.40
C GLN A 236 -23.34 -15.84 13.77
N ALA A 237 -23.23 -15.75 12.43
CA ALA A 237 -23.41 -14.50 11.69
C ALA A 237 -24.85 -14.36 11.17
N SER A 238 -25.33 -13.11 11.07
CA SER A 238 -26.67 -12.79 10.58
C SER A 238 -26.91 -13.31 9.17
N LEU A 239 -28.19 -13.45 8.78
CA LEU A 239 -28.57 -13.87 7.43
C LEU A 239 -27.99 -12.95 6.36
N HIS A 240 -28.05 -11.63 6.59
CA HIS A 240 -27.49 -10.65 5.66
C HIS A 240 -25.96 -10.72 5.59
N CYS A 241 -25.28 -10.89 6.73
CA CYS A 241 -23.83 -11.07 6.77
C CYS A 241 -23.38 -12.29 5.96
N ARG A 242 -24.00 -13.45 6.23
CA ARG A 242 -23.70 -14.68 5.49
C ARG A 242 -24.05 -14.59 4.01
N SER A 243 -25.10 -13.85 3.65
CA SER A 243 -25.43 -13.57 2.25
C SER A 243 -24.32 -12.77 1.57
N ALA A 244 -23.84 -11.68 2.18
CA ALA A 244 -22.78 -10.85 1.62
C ALA A 244 -21.49 -11.65 1.42
N LEU A 245 -21.12 -12.43 2.44
CA LEU A 245 -19.95 -13.30 2.40
C LEU A 245 -20.06 -14.34 1.29
N ARG A 246 -21.22 -15.00 1.14
CA ARG A 246 -21.45 -15.96 0.06
C ARG A 246 -21.33 -15.30 -1.31
N SER A 247 -21.83 -14.08 -1.47
CA SER A 247 -21.74 -13.36 -2.74
C SER A 247 -20.30 -12.94 -3.10
N LEU A 248 -19.44 -12.64 -2.12
CA LEU A 248 -17.99 -12.42 -2.34
C LEU A 248 -17.24 -13.73 -2.66
N LEU A 249 -17.68 -14.84 -2.06
CA LEU A 249 -17.12 -16.19 -2.27
C LEU A 249 -17.86 -16.99 -3.36
N GLU A 250 -18.44 -16.28 -4.32
CA GLU A 250 -19.00 -16.89 -5.53
C GLU A 250 -17.87 -17.38 -6.45
N LYS A 251 -17.98 -18.64 -6.90
CA LYS A 251 -16.92 -19.33 -7.63
C LYS A 251 -16.83 -18.93 -9.10
N ASP A 252 -17.94 -18.44 -9.67
CA ASP A 252 -17.97 -17.80 -10.97
C ASP A 252 -17.66 -16.30 -10.80
N PRO A 253 -16.47 -15.81 -11.23
CA PRO A 253 -16.10 -14.42 -11.05
C PRO A 253 -17.13 -13.45 -11.64
N LYS A 254 -17.81 -13.82 -12.74
CA LYS A 254 -18.82 -12.96 -13.38
C LYS A 254 -20.09 -12.75 -12.55
N LYS A 255 -20.34 -13.64 -11.59
CA LYS A 255 -21.49 -13.57 -10.66
C LYS A 255 -21.07 -13.06 -9.28
N ARG A 256 -19.77 -12.86 -9.05
CA ARG A 256 -19.20 -12.46 -7.78
C ARG A 256 -19.58 -11.03 -7.44
N LEU A 257 -19.88 -10.80 -6.16
CA LEU A 257 -20.11 -9.46 -5.65
C LEU A 257 -18.85 -8.61 -5.85
N GLY A 258 -19.01 -7.44 -6.46
CA GLY A 258 -17.90 -6.58 -6.86
C GLY A 258 -17.49 -6.72 -8.32
N HIS A 259 -17.99 -7.72 -9.05
CA HIS A 259 -17.67 -7.90 -10.48
C HIS A 259 -18.07 -6.71 -11.35
N GLY A 260 -17.08 -6.17 -12.07
CA GLY A 260 -17.21 -5.03 -12.94
C GLY A 260 -17.26 -3.70 -12.20
N VAL A 261 -16.51 -2.71 -12.67
CA VAL A 261 -16.30 -1.41 -11.99
C VAL A 261 -17.61 -0.71 -11.59
N VAL A 262 -18.61 -0.68 -12.48
CA VAL A 262 -19.88 0.01 -12.22
C VAL A 262 -20.93 -0.94 -11.62
N SER A 263 -21.16 -2.10 -12.25
CA SER A 263 -22.15 -3.08 -11.80
C SER A 263 -21.84 -3.65 -10.42
N GLY A 264 -20.56 -3.95 -10.17
CA GLY A 264 -20.07 -4.50 -8.92
C GLY A 264 -20.30 -3.57 -7.75
N TRP A 265 -20.00 -2.27 -7.93
CA TRP A 265 -20.28 -1.26 -6.92
C TRP A 265 -21.77 -1.17 -6.56
N HIS A 266 -22.65 -1.13 -7.56
CA HIS A 266 -24.09 -1.09 -7.31
C HIS A 266 -24.58 -2.35 -6.57
N GLY A 267 -24.03 -3.51 -6.91
CA GLY A 267 -24.30 -4.76 -6.20
C GLY A 267 -23.91 -4.68 -4.72
N ILE A 268 -22.69 -4.21 -4.44
CA ILE A 268 -22.19 -4.04 -3.07
C ILE A 268 -23.07 -3.04 -2.28
N ALA A 269 -23.27 -1.84 -2.82
CA ALA A 269 -23.95 -0.76 -2.13
C ALA A 269 -25.43 -1.07 -1.85
N ARG A 270 -26.08 -1.88 -2.69
CA ARG A 270 -27.49 -2.31 -2.52
C ARG A 270 -27.64 -3.60 -1.73
N HIS A 271 -26.55 -4.33 -1.47
CA HIS A 271 -26.66 -5.58 -0.74
C HIS A 271 -27.23 -5.32 0.67
N PRO A 272 -28.22 -6.09 1.15
CA PRO A 272 -28.91 -5.82 2.42
C PRO A 272 -28.00 -5.66 3.65
N PHE A 273 -26.83 -6.29 3.63
CA PHE A 273 -25.83 -6.17 4.68
C PHE A 273 -25.17 -4.77 4.75
N PHE A 274 -25.02 -4.10 3.60
CA PHE A 274 -24.32 -2.82 3.46
C PHE A 274 -25.25 -1.64 3.08
N GLN A 275 -26.52 -1.89 2.78
CA GLN A 275 -27.46 -0.89 2.23
C GLN A 275 -27.67 0.37 3.10
N HIS A 276 -27.34 0.32 4.39
CA HIS A 276 -27.48 1.45 5.32
C HIS A 276 -26.17 2.22 5.54
N ILE A 277 -25.09 1.84 4.87
CA ILE A 277 -23.79 2.52 4.99
C ILE A 277 -23.80 3.80 4.16
N GLN A 278 -23.40 4.92 4.77
CA GLN A 278 -23.09 6.14 4.03
C GLN A 278 -21.67 6.04 3.48
N TRP A 279 -21.55 5.49 2.28
CA TRP A 279 -20.25 5.15 1.68
C TRP A 279 -19.29 6.33 1.53
N SER A 280 -19.77 7.53 1.23
CA SER A 280 -18.91 8.73 1.16
C SER A 280 -18.20 9.03 2.48
N ARG A 281 -18.82 8.71 3.62
CA ARG A 281 -18.22 8.86 4.94
C ARG A 281 -17.25 7.72 5.26
N ILE A 282 -17.49 6.50 4.80
CA ILE A 282 -16.49 5.42 4.92
C ILE A 282 -15.24 5.77 4.11
N ASP A 283 -15.43 6.16 2.84
CA ASP A 283 -14.36 6.49 1.89
C ASP A 283 -13.43 7.61 2.39
N SER A 284 -14.00 8.58 3.11
CA SER A 284 -13.30 9.74 3.69
C SER A 284 -12.92 9.59 5.17
N LYS A 285 -13.09 8.41 5.77
CA LYS A 285 -12.95 8.20 7.24
C LYS A 285 -13.78 9.15 8.10
N GLY A 286 -14.93 9.60 7.61
CA GLY A 286 -15.86 10.46 8.32
C GLY A 286 -16.67 9.76 9.42
N TYR A 287 -16.55 8.44 9.61
CA TYR A 287 -17.14 7.72 10.73
C TYR A 287 -16.09 7.46 11.81
N GLN A 288 -16.49 7.51 13.07
CA GLN A 288 -15.66 7.00 14.16
C GLN A 288 -15.67 5.45 14.12
N PRO A 289 -14.50 4.78 14.16
CA PRO A 289 -14.44 3.32 14.18
C PRO A 289 -15.21 2.71 15.36
N VAL A 290 -15.85 1.57 15.12
CA VAL A 290 -16.58 0.82 16.17
C VAL A 290 -15.61 0.21 17.19
N TYR A 291 -14.40 -0.12 16.74
CA TYR A 291 -13.34 -0.69 17.55
C TYR A 291 -12.14 0.25 17.57
N THR A 292 -11.71 0.63 18.76
CA THR A 292 -10.46 1.39 18.98
C THR A 292 -9.38 0.45 19.54
N PRO A 293 -8.23 0.32 18.87
CA PRO A 293 -7.15 -0.54 19.32
C PRO A 293 -6.39 0.06 20.52
N ILE A 294 -5.82 -0.82 21.35
CA ILE A 294 -4.92 -0.40 22.44
C ILE A 294 -3.50 -0.34 21.89
N ILE A 295 -2.94 0.86 21.80
CA ILE A 295 -1.61 1.08 21.25
C ILE A 295 -0.53 0.50 22.17
N GLY A 296 0.46 -0.17 21.56
CA GLY A 296 1.64 -0.68 22.27
C GLY A 296 1.51 -2.10 22.80
N GLN A 297 0.41 -2.82 22.50
CA GLN A 297 0.24 -4.24 22.84
C GLN A 297 0.85 -5.21 21.81
N GLU A 298 1.26 -4.71 20.64
CA GLU A 298 1.95 -5.54 19.65
C GLU A 298 3.39 -5.82 20.10
N GLU A 299 3.64 -7.05 20.53
CA GLU A 299 4.99 -7.58 20.62
C GLU A 299 5.50 -7.84 19.21
N ILE A 300 6.38 -6.96 18.74
CA ILE A 300 7.10 -7.22 17.50
C ILE A 300 8.25 -8.17 17.86
N CYS A 301 8.17 -9.41 17.38
CA CYS A 301 9.27 -10.38 17.40
C CYS A 301 10.40 -9.95 16.46
N VAL A 302 11.07 -8.84 16.76
CA VAL A 302 12.35 -8.52 16.13
C VAL A 302 13.39 -9.31 16.88
N THR A 303 13.85 -10.41 16.28
CA THR A 303 15.11 -10.97 16.75
C THR A 303 16.21 -9.97 16.39
N ASP A 304 16.75 -9.29 17.39
CA ASP A 304 17.92 -8.39 17.28
C ASP A 304 19.22 -9.16 16.94
N LYS A 305 19.10 -10.29 16.25
CA LYS A 305 20.22 -11.06 15.73
C LYS A 305 20.56 -10.56 14.32
N GLY A 306 21.09 -9.35 14.22
CA GLY A 306 21.87 -8.94 13.03
C GLY A 306 21.86 -7.46 12.65
N ASP A 307 23.09 -6.98 12.37
CA ASP A 307 23.58 -5.70 11.82
C ASP A 307 22.70 -5.04 10.73
N CYS A 308 21.53 -4.53 11.09
CA CYS A 308 20.67 -3.83 10.14
C CYS A 308 20.05 -2.54 10.69
N ALA A 309 20.55 -2.01 11.81
CA ALA A 309 20.30 -0.60 12.10
C ALA A 309 20.87 0.20 10.91
N PRO A 310 20.12 1.14 10.31
CA PRO A 310 20.60 1.86 9.12
C PRO A 310 21.99 2.49 9.32
N LYS A 311 22.30 2.94 10.55
CA LYS A 311 23.62 3.44 10.95
C LYS A 311 24.71 2.35 11.07
N SER A 312 24.35 1.12 11.45
CA SER A 312 25.31 -0.01 11.52
C SER A 312 25.60 -0.63 10.14
N ILE A 313 24.65 -0.50 9.19
CA ILE A 313 24.87 -0.90 7.79
C ILE A 313 25.96 -0.01 7.17
N GLU A 314 25.95 1.29 7.44
CA GLU A 314 26.99 2.22 6.97
C GLU A 314 28.39 1.84 7.47
N SER A 315 28.52 1.47 8.75
CA SER A 315 29.81 1.09 9.35
C SER A 315 30.34 -0.27 8.90
N HIS A 316 29.47 -1.28 8.74
CA HIS A 316 29.91 -2.63 8.36
C HIS A 316 30.22 -2.79 6.87
N VAL A 317 29.56 -2.02 5.99
CA VAL A 317 29.81 -2.10 4.55
C VAL A 317 31.08 -1.37 4.14
N ALA A 318 31.47 -0.30 4.87
CA ALA A 318 32.77 0.34 4.72
C ALA A 318 33.94 -0.67 4.90
N GLN A 319 33.77 -1.70 5.71
CA GLN A 319 34.76 -2.76 5.94
C GLN A 319 34.78 -3.87 4.88
N ARG A 320 33.74 -3.99 4.04
CA ARG A 320 33.61 -5.07 3.02
C ARG A 320 33.91 -4.60 1.59
N GLN A 321 34.74 -3.58 1.41
CA GLN A 321 35.20 -3.11 0.09
C GLN A 321 36.05 -4.16 -0.66
N LYS A 322 35.36 -5.10 -1.31
CA LYS A 322 35.69 -5.65 -2.62
C LYS A 322 34.42 -5.54 -3.44
N THR A 323 34.18 -4.35 -3.97
CA THR A 323 33.02 -3.96 -4.77
C THR A 323 32.88 -4.86 -5.98
N ARG A 324 31.83 -5.68 -6.01
CA ARG A 324 31.13 -5.94 -7.26
C ARG A 324 30.51 -4.61 -7.66
N ASP A 325 30.78 -4.14 -8.88
CA ASP A 325 30.08 -3.00 -9.46
C ASP A 325 28.59 -3.32 -9.48
N PHE A 326 27.87 -2.87 -8.45
CA PHE A 326 26.42 -2.87 -8.47
C PHE A 326 26.04 -1.93 -9.59
N ASN A 327 25.41 -2.44 -10.63
CA ASN A 327 25.03 -1.64 -11.79
C ASN A 327 24.05 -0.54 -11.36
N ILE A 328 24.59 0.65 -11.06
CA ILE A 328 23.87 1.81 -10.49
C ILE A 328 22.70 2.21 -11.38
N GLN A 329 22.80 1.98 -12.70
CA GLN A 329 21.75 2.29 -13.67
C GLN A 329 20.42 1.58 -13.36
N ASN A 330 20.46 0.39 -12.76
CA ASN A 330 19.25 -0.38 -12.48
C ASN A 330 18.34 0.26 -11.42
N TYR A 331 18.87 1.19 -10.61
CA TYR A 331 18.13 1.87 -9.54
C TYR A 331 17.89 3.35 -9.82
N ALA A 332 18.30 3.88 -10.97
CA ALA A 332 18.27 5.32 -11.27
C ALA A 332 16.86 5.94 -11.20
N SER A 333 15.81 5.15 -11.40
CA SER A 333 14.40 5.60 -11.36
C SER A 333 13.69 5.27 -10.03
N PHE A 334 14.44 4.98 -8.97
CA PHE A 334 13.85 4.63 -7.68
C PHE A 334 13.42 5.84 -6.84
N ASP A 335 14.11 6.98 -6.95
CA ASP A 335 13.86 8.13 -6.08
C ASP A 335 12.52 8.81 -6.43
N TYR A 336 11.74 9.13 -5.39
CA TYR A 336 10.41 9.75 -5.46
C TYR A 336 10.16 10.60 -4.20
N THR A 337 9.58 11.78 -4.32
CA THR A 337 9.30 12.67 -3.17
C THR A 337 8.02 13.45 -3.38
N ILE A 338 7.18 13.50 -2.34
CA ILE A 338 6.02 14.40 -2.26
C ILE A 338 6.46 15.70 -1.57
N PHE A 339 6.09 16.87 -2.11
CA PHE A 339 6.38 18.18 -1.52
C PHE A 339 5.13 18.82 -0.93
N ASP A 340 5.20 19.27 0.33
CA ASP A 340 4.15 20.07 0.98
C ASP A 340 4.04 21.49 0.37
N GLN A 341 5.16 22.04 -0.12
CA GLN A 341 5.28 23.28 -0.90
C GLN A 341 6.38 23.11 -1.96
N TYR A 342 6.07 23.33 -3.23
CA TYR A 342 7.05 23.27 -4.33
C TYR A 342 7.47 24.69 -4.73
N GLN A 343 8.74 25.05 -4.50
CA GLN A 343 9.26 26.39 -4.81
C GLN A 343 9.77 26.57 -6.25
N GLY A 344 9.78 25.52 -7.09
CA GLY A 344 10.33 25.61 -8.45
C GLY A 344 11.86 25.54 -8.51
N PHE A 345 12.41 25.36 -9.71
CA PHE A 345 13.81 25.69 -9.98
C PHE A 345 13.88 27.21 -10.20
N ILE A 346 14.53 27.93 -9.30
CA ILE A 346 14.65 29.39 -9.39
C ILE A 346 15.82 29.72 -10.31
N ASP A 347 15.54 30.32 -11.46
CA ASP A 347 16.58 30.96 -12.27
C ASP A 347 17.03 32.25 -11.54
N GLU A 348 18.25 32.24 -10.99
CA GLU A 348 18.80 33.36 -10.21
C GLU A 348 19.02 34.63 -11.07
N GLN A 349 19.13 34.52 -12.39
CA GLN A 349 19.25 35.68 -13.28
C GLN A 349 17.88 36.30 -13.60
N CYS A 350 16.87 35.45 -13.78
CA CYS A 350 15.56 35.90 -14.24
C CYS A 350 14.53 36.06 -13.12
N MET A 351 14.80 35.57 -11.90
CA MET A 351 13.83 35.46 -10.81
C MET A 351 12.51 34.86 -11.33
N THR A 352 12.58 33.65 -11.88
CA THR A 352 11.42 32.89 -12.36
C THR A 352 11.52 31.43 -11.94
N VAL A 353 10.37 30.74 -11.90
CA VAL A 353 10.29 29.32 -11.57
C VAL A 353 9.90 28.49 -12.80
N GLY A 354 10.68 27.46 -13.11
CA GLY A 354 10.37 26.48 -14.16
C GLY A 354 9.27 25.47 -13.75
N PRO A 355 8.69 24.73 -14.71
CA PRO A 355 7.72 23.67 -14.39
C PRO A 355 8.36 22.57 -13.51
N PRO A 356 7.58 21.90 -12.64
CA PRO A 356 8.08 20.80 -11.83
C PRO A 356 8.69 19.69 -12.70
N PRO A 357 9.87 19.14 -12.35
CA PRO A 357 10.38 17.94 -12.99
C PRO A 357 9.35 16.80 -12.89
N TYR A 358 9.33 15.88 -13.87
CA TYR A 358 8.32 14.82 -13.92
C TYR A 358 8.32 13.86 -12.72
N TRP A 359 9.40 13.83 -11.93
CA TRP A 359 9.53 13.06 -10.69
C TRP A 359 9.01 13.79 -9.44
N VAL A 360 8.34 14.94 -9.61
CA VAL A 360 7.81 15.78 -8.54
C VAL A 360 6.27 15.88 -8.66
N LYS A 361 5.55 15.56 -7.58
CA LYS A 361 4.08 15.75 -7.50
C LYS A 361 3.68 16.60 -6.27
N PRO A 362 2.66 17.46 -6.41
CA PRO A 362 2.10 18.22 -5.28
C PRO A 362 1.45 17.29 -4.24
N ALA A 363 1.59 17.63 -2.95
CA ALA A 363 1.02 16.83 -1.84
C ALA A 363 -0.52 16.78 -1.83
N PHE A 364 -1.20 17.68 -2.52
CA PHE A 364 -2.66 17.74 -2.69
C PHE A 364 -3.01 18.61 -3.92
N PRO A 365 -4.20 18.46 -4.53
CA PRO A 365 -4.67 19.34 -5.62
C PRO A 365 -4.65 20.81 -5.17
N GLY A 366 -3.87 21.65 -5.87
CA GLY A 366 -3.70 23.07 -5.56
C GLY A 366 -2.54 23.42 -4.62
N ALA A 367 -1.72 22.45 -4.18
CA ALA A 367 -0.47 22.74 -3.47
C ALA A 367 0.54 23.54 -4.31
N ASP A 368 0.35 23.54 -5.63
CA ASP A 368 1.08 24.32 -6.63
C ASP A 368 0.46 25.71 -6.92
N HIS A 369 -0.73 26.02 -6.36
CA HIS A 369 -1.45 27.27 -6.57
C HIS A 369 -1.22 28.33 -5.48
N ASN A 370 -0.51 28.00 -4.40
CA ASN A 370 -0.13 29.00 -3.41
C ASN A 370 0.88 29.99 -4.02
N HIS A 371 0.62 31.29 -3.84
CA HIS A 371 1.39 32.41 -4.35
C HIS A 371 2.89 32.22 -4.12
N LEU A 372 3.60 31.78 -5.15
CA LEU A 372 5.05 31.94 -5.19
C LEU A 372 5.33 33.45 -5.22
N PRO A 373 6.30 33.96 -4.43
CA PRO A 373 6.67 35.38 -4.46
C PRO A 373 7.31 35.81 -5.79
N ILE A 374 7.31 34.93 -6.80
CA ILE A 374 8.11 35.00 -8.02
C ILE A 374 7.24 34.51 -9.22
N PRO A 375 7.24 35.19 -10.38
CA PRO A 375 6.42 34.82 -11.54
C PRO A 375 6.74 33.43 -12.12
N LYS A 376 5.71 32.66 -12.53
CA LYS A 376 5.85 31.40 -13.28
C LYS A 376 5.99 31.67 -14.77
N VAL A 377 6.96 31.02 -15.43
CA VAL A 377 7.09 31.04 -16.90
C VAL A 377 6.55 29.72 -17.44
N TYR A 378 5.41 29.77 -18.12
CA TYR A 378 4.91 28.65 -18.90
C TYR A 378 5.49 28.77 -20.31
N LEU A 379 6.20 27.73 -20.76
CA LEU A 379 6.59 27.60 -22.17
C LEU A 379 5.35 27.23 -22.98
N GLU A 380 4.48 28.21 -23.23
CA GLU A 380 3.50 28.13 -24.30
C GLU A 380 4.05 28.86 -25.53
N THR A 381 3.83 28.23 -26.69
CA THR A 381 4.22 28.63 -28.05
C THR A 381 5.63 28.23 -28.51
N THR A 382 5.71 27.07 -29.16
CA THR A 382 6.69 26.84 -30.23
C THR A 382 6.43 27.89 -31.32
N PRO A 383 7.39 28.76 -31.67
CA PRO A 383 7.25 29.59 -32.85
C PRO A 383 7.37 28.68 -34.08
N THR A 384 6.37 28.75 -34.96
CA THR A 384 6.42 28.13 -36.29
C THR A 384 7.51 28.84 -37.09
N ILE A 385 8.68 28.21 -37.23
CA ILE A 385 9.71 28.70 -38.14
C ILE A 385 9.26 28.32 -39.55
N THR A 386 8.75 29.30 -40.29
CA THR A 386 8.64 29.23 -41.75
C THR A 386 9.97 29.73 -42.30
N ILE A 387 10.69 28.89 -43.03
CA ILE A 387 11.60 29.31 -44.09
C ILE A 387 11.26 28.47 -45.31
#